data_AF-A0A6C0IEF6-F1
#
_entry.id   AF-A0A6C0IEF6-F1
#
_cell.length_a   1.000
_cell.length_b   1.000
_cell.length_c   1.000
_cell.angle_alpha   90.00
_cell.angle_beta   90.00
_cell.angle_gamma   90.00
#
_symmetry.space_group_name_H-M   'P 1'
#
loop_
_entity.id
_entity.type
_entity.pdbx_description
1 polymer ?
#
loop_
_entity_poly.entity_id
_entity_poly.type
_entity_poly.pdbx_seq_one_letter_code
_entity_poly.pdbx_strand_id
1 'polypeptide(L)' 'MDTYTPPPTHPLNDEEKEYIKTLSPKELALHELAIEKLGSSYFVWKSHGFIAWKAKK' A
#
# COMPACT_ATOMS: atom_id res chain seq x y z
N MET A 1 26.28 19.58 -0.29
CA MET A 1 25.20 19.03 0.56
C MET A 1 24.35 18.17 -0.35
N ASP A 2 24.54 16.85 -0.31
CA ASP A 2 23.66 15.93 -1.03
C ASP A 2 22.27 15.99 -0.40
N THR A 3 21.30 16.50 -1.15
CA THR A 3 19.91 16.55 -0.72
C THR A 3 19.35 15.14 -0.70
N TYR A 4 18.86 14.69 0.46
CA TYR A 4 18.20 13.39 0.58
C TYR A 4 16.96 13.35 -0.32
N THR A 5 16.99 12.50 -1.34
CA THR A 5 15.81 12.11 -2.11
C THR A 5 15.22 10.85 -1.48
N PRO A 6 13.96 10.88 -1.00
CA PRO A 6 13.33 9.69 -0.46
C PRO A 6 13.26 8.61 -1.54
N PRO A 7 13.49 7.34 -1.17
CA PRO A 7 13.35 6.22 -2.09
C PRO A 7 11.92 6.14 -2.63
N PRO A 8 11.75 5.69 -3.89
CA PRO A 8 10.43 5.53 -4.48
C PRO A 8 9.61 4.50 -3.70
N THR A 9 8.29 4.70 -3.71
CA THR A 9 7.33 3.77 -3.11
C THR A 9 7.39 2.42 -3.81
N HIS A 10 7.08 1.35 -3.08
CA HIS A 10 7.05 0.02 -3.69
C HIS A 10 5.97 -0.06 -4.78
N PRO A 11 6.29 -0.60 -5.97
CA PRO A 11 5.31 -0.80 -7.02
C PRO A 11 4.27 -1.84 -6.59
N LEU A 12 3.01 -1.60 -6.94
CA LEU A 12 1.91 -2.51 -6.65
C LEU A 12 1.84 -3.66 -7.66
N ASN A 13 1.72 -4.88 -7.14
CA ASN A 13 1.48 -6.12 -7.87
C ASN A 13 0.04 -6.15 -8.41
N ASP A 14 -0.26 -7.10 -9.32
CA ASP A 14 -1.63 -7.24 -9.84
C ASP A 14 -2.65 -7.63 -8.76
N GLU A 15 -2.28 -8.52 -7.83
CA GLU A 15 -3.14 -8.86 -6.68
C GLU A 15 -3.39 -7.65 -5.76
N GLU A 16 -2.38 -6.79 -5.56
CA GLU A 16 -2.53 -5.60 -4.73
C GLU A 16 -3.41 -4.55 -5.40
N LYS A 17 -3.32 -4.40 -6.73
CA LYS A 17 -4.25 -3.56 -7.50
C LYS A 17 -5.67 -4.07 -7.43
N GLU A 18 -5.89 -5.39 -7.45
CA GLU A 18 -7.21 -5.97 -7.24
C GLU A 18 -7.74 -5.66 -5.83
N TYR A 19 -6.91 -5.85 -4.80
CA TYR A 19 -7.29 -5.54 -3.42
C TYR A 19 -7.70 -4.08 -3.24
N ILE A 20 -6.89 -3.13 -3.73
CA ILE A 20 -7.17 -1.69 -3.64
C ILE A 20 -8.53 -1.34 -4.29
N LYS A 21 -8.93 -2.02 -5.37
CA LYS A 21 -10.26 -1.82 -6.01
C LYS A 21 -11.41 -2.31 -5.15
N THR A 22 -11.18 -3.26 -4.25
CA THR A 22 -12.21 -3.77 -3.32
C THR A 22 -12.38 -2.91 -2.07
N LEU A 23 -11.45 -1.98 -1.81
CA LEU A 23 -11.48 -1.14 -0.63
C LEU A 23 -12.55 -0.05 -0.70
N SER A 24 -13.11 0.29 0.46
CA SER A 24 -13.93 1.49 0.59
C SER A 24 -13.09 2.77 0.45
N PRO A 25 -13.70 3.93 0.13
CA PRO A 25 -12.97 5.20 0.02
C PRO A 25 -12.18 5.56 1.28
N LYS A 26 -12.67 5.17 2.46
CA LYS A 26 -12.01 5.41 3.74
C LYS A 26 -10.76 4.55 3.91
N GLU A 27 -10.82 3.29 3.49
CA GLU A 27 -9.67 2.38 3.54
C GLU A 27 -8.63 2.78 2.50
N LEU A 28 -9.06 3.18 1.30
CA LEU A 28 -8.17 3.70 0.27
C LEU A 28 -7.39 4.93 0.78
N ALA A 29 -8.06 5.88 1.43
CA ALA A 29 -7.41 7.04 2.03
C ALA A 29 -6.37 6.65 3.12
N LEU A 30 -6.62 5.57 3.86
CA LEU A 30 -5.65 5.07 4.85
C LEU A 30 -4.40 4.48 4.16
N HIS A 31 -4.58 3.78 3.05
CA HIS A 31 -3.48 3.27 2.23
C HIS A 31 -2.64 4.41 1.64
N GLU A 32 -3.28 5.46 1.12
CA GLU A 32 -2.59 6.65 0.62
C GLU A 32 -1.80 7.37 1.72
N LEU A 33 -2.39 7.52 2.90
CA LEU A 33 -1.72 8.11 4.05
C LEU A 33 -0.53 7.25 4.52
N ALA A 34 -0.67 5.93 4.50
CA ALA A 34 0.42 5.02 4.82
C ALA A 34 1.56 5.13 3.81
N ILE A 35 1.26 5.25 2.51
CA ILE A 35 2.25 5.50 1.46
C ILE A 35 2.96 6.84 1.68
N GLU A 36 2.24 7.91 2.03
CA GLU A 36 2.81 9.23 2.30
C GLU A 36 3.76 9.21 3.51
N LYS A 37 3.36 8.56 4.61
CA LYS A 37 4.14 8.57 5.86
C LYS A 37 5.28 7.58 5.89
N LEU A 38 5.11 6.41 5.28
CA LEU A 38 6.08 5.31 5.34
C LEU A 38 6.90 5.18 4.05
N GLY A 39 6.44 5.75 2.94
CA GLY A 39 7.16 5.76 1.66
C GLY A 39 7.55 4.34 1.22
N SER A 40 8.86 4.12 1.08
CA SER A 40 9.43 2.82 0.71
C SER A 40 9.30 1.73 1.79
N SER A 41 8.88 2.06 3.01
CA SER A 41 8.66 1.05 4.06
C SER A 41 7.23 0.49 4.05
N TYR A 42 6.36 1.01 3.19
CA TYR A 42 4.99 0.52 3.06
C TYR A 42 4.87 -0.62 2.05
N PHE A 43 4.21 -1.70 2.46
CA PHE A 43 3.96 -2.88 1.63
C PHE A 43 2.49 -3.29 1.76
N VAL A 44 1.72 -3.20 0.68
CA VAL A 44 0.30 -3.58 0.69
C VAL A 44 0.14 -5.07 0.98
N TRP A 45 0.98 -5.92 0.40
CA TRP A 45 0.94 -7.37 0.62
C TRP A 45 1.21 -7.80 2.07
N LYS A 46 1.85 -6.95 2.89
CA LYS A 46 2.07 -7.20 4.33
C LYS A 46 0.92 -6.71 5.20
N SER A 47 -0.05 -5.98 4.64
CA SER A 47 -1.16 -5.42 5.39
C SER A 47 -2.13 -6.53 5.81
N HIS A 48 -2.60 -6.50 7.06
CA HIS A 48 -3.57 -7.46 7.58
C HIS A 48 -4.84 -7.55 6.71
N GLY A 49 -5.29 -6.41 6.19
CA GLY A 49 -6.44 -6.36 5.28
C GLY A 49 -6.19 -7.12 3.97
N PHE A 50 -5.00 -6.98 3.37
CA PHE A 50 -4.64 -7.73 2.17
C PHE A 50 -4.54 -9.23 2.45
N ILE A 51 -3.92 -9.62 3.57
CA ILE A 51 -3.81 -11.03 3.97
C ILE A 51 -5.20 -11.65 4.18
N ALA A 52 -6.10 -10.93 4.87
CA ALA A 52 -7.46 -11.37 5.10
C ALA A 52 -8.30 -11.43 3.80
N TRP A 53 -8.11 -10.47 2.89
CA TRP A 53 -8.74 -10.49 1.58
C TRP A 53 -8.27 -11.68 0.74
N LYS A 54 -6.95 -11.91 0.69
CA LYS A 54 -6.34 -13.03 -0.04
C LYS A 54 -6.77 -14.39 0.49
N ALA A 55 -6.98 -14.51 1.80
CA ALA A 55 -7.50 -15.73 2.42
C ALA A 55 -9.00 -15.98 2.17
N LYS A 56 -9.76 -14.94 1.80
CA LYS A 56 -11.20 -15.02 1.49
C LYS A 56 -11.50 -15.14 -0.01
N LYS A 57 -10.52 -14.84 -0.87
CA LYS A 57 -10.55 -15.07 -2.31
C LYS A 57 -10.53 -16.57 -2.60
#